data_AF-A0A452QCK5-F1
#
_entry.id   AF-A0A452QCK5-F1
#
_cell.length_a   1.000
_cell.length_b   1.000
_cell.length_c   1.000
_cell.angle_alpha   90.00
_cell.angle_beta   90.00
_cell.angle_gamma   90.00
#
_symmetry.space_group_name_H-M   'P 1'
#
loop_
_entity.id
_entity.type
_entity.pdbx_description
1 polymer ?
#
loop_
_entity_poly.entity_id
_entity_poly.type
_entity_poly.pdbx_seq_one_letter_code
_entity_poly.pdbx_strand_id
1 'polypeptide(L)'
;MARFSSPLQHGRCGIPEALVQRYAEDLDQPERDVATNMDQIRVKLLRKQHRMAIPSGGLTEICRKPLSPGCVSSVSDWLVSIGLPMYTSALTEAGFSTLGQVPSLSHTCLQEAGITEERHISKLVSAARLFKLPPGPEAM
;
A
#
# COMPACT_ATOMS: atom_id res chain seq x y z
N MET A 1 9.16 -11.05 10.12
CA MET A 1 9.82 -10.78 8.82
C MET A 1 8.77 -10.86 7.73
N ALA A 2 8.24 -9.72 7.28
CA ALA A 2 7.27 -9.69 6.18
C ALA A 2 7.95 -10.14 4.90
N ARG A 3 7.56 -11.32 4.38
CA ARG A 3 8.00 -11.82 3.08
C ARG A 3 7.19 -11.07 2.02
N PHE A 4 7.74 -9.97 1.52
CA PHE A 4 7.31 -9.45 0.22
C PHE A 4 7.45 -10.58 -0.80
N SER A 5 6.34 -10.93 -1.43
CA SER A 5 6.22 -11.99 -2.41
C SER A 5 7.35 -11.92 -3.44
N SER A 6 7.98 -13.09 -3.63
CA SER A 6 8.90 -13.47 -4.71
C SER A 6 9.88 -12.38 -5.17
N PRO A 7 11.20 -12.55 -4.95
CA PRO A 7 12.15 -11.82 -5.76
C PRO A 7 11.83 -12.22 -7.20
N LEU A 8 11.31 -11.29 -8.01
CA LEU A 8 11.62 -11.31 -9.42
C LEU A 8 13.14 -11.36 -9.42
N GLN A 9 13.67 -12.55 -9.71
CA GLN A 9 15.10 -12.83 -9.75
C GLN A 9 15.73 -11.62 -10.46
N HIS A 10 16.81 -11.08 -9.91
CA HIS A 10 17.52 -9.84 -10.33
C HIS A 10 17.22 -8.51 -9.59
N GLY A 11 16.37 -8.42 -8.56
CA GLY A 11 16.25 -7.17 -7.76
C GLY A 11 15.27 -6.13 -8.34
N ARG A 12 14.32 -6.61 -9.15
CA ARG A 12 13.16 -5.84 -9.61
C ARG A 12 12.05 -5.88 -8.54
N CYS A 13 11.89 -4.77 -7.81
CA CYS A 13 10.75 -4.55 -6.94
C CYS A 13 9.97 -3.36 -7.48
N GLY A 14 8.73 -3.58 -7.92
CA GLY A 14 7.88 -2.52 -8.46
C GLY A 14 7.21 -1.70 -7.36
N ILE A 15 6.71 -0.53 -7.73
CA ILE A 15 5.93 0.38 -6.90
C ILE A 15 4.46 -0.08 -6.92
N PRO A 16 3.74 -0.09 -5.78
CA PRO A 16 2.30 -0.37 -5.80
C PRO A 16 1.54 0.64 -6.67
N GLU A 17 0.73 0.15 -7.60
CA GLU A 17 -0.07 0.98 -8.51
C GLU A 17 -0.97 1.97 -7.76
N ALA A 18 -1.64 1.51 -6.71
CA ALA A 18 -2.52 2.36 -5.89
C ALA A 18 -1.78 3.53 -5.21
N LEU A 19 -0.47 3.40 -4.98
CA LEU A 19 0.36 4.47 -4.43
C LEU A 19 0.72 5.49 -5.51
N VAL A 20 1.00 5.04 -6.74
CA VAL A 20 1.23 5.91 -7.90
C VAL A 20 -0.03 6.72 -8.20
N GLN A 21 -1.19 6.07 -8.27
CA GLN A 21 -2.48 6.73 -8.54
C GLN A 21 -2.78 7.82 -7.51
N ARG A 22 -2.59 7.50 -6.21
CA ARG A 22 -2.79 8.50 -5.15
C ARG A 22 -1.88 9.73 -5.35
N TYR A 23 -0.59 9.53 -5.57
CA TYR A 23 0.32 10.66 -5.76
C TYR A 23 0.05 11.42 -7.07
N ALA A 24 -0.41 10.74 -8.11
CA ALA A 24 -0.85 11.37 -9.36
C ALA A 24 -2.05 12.30 -9.12
N GLU A 25 -3.04 11.84 -8.34
CA GLU A 25 -4.20 12.63 -7.94
C GLU A 25 -3.81 13.81 -7.02
N ASP A 26 -2.97 13.56 -6.01
CA ASP A 26 -2.55 14.59 -5.04
C ASP A 26 -1.67 15.68 -5.66
N LEU A 27 -0.83 15.32 -6.64
CA LEU A 27 0.10 16.23 -7.31
C LEU A 27 -0.45 16.83 -8.61
N ASP A 28 -1.64 16.40 -9.04
CA ASP A 28 -2.22 16.71 -10.36
C ASP A 28 -1.22 16.42 -11.51
N GLN A 29 -0.59 15.25 -11.46
CA GLN A 29 0.45 14.83 -12.41
C GLN A 29 0.10 13.51 -13.10
N PRO A 30 0.57 13.29 -14.33
CA PRO A 30 0.37 12.01 -15.01
C PRO A 30 0.97 10.84 -14.23
N GLU A 31 0.24 9.73 -14.09
CA GLU A 31 0.69 8.52 -13.39
C GLU A 31 2.07 8.03 -13.88
N ARG A 32 2.34 8.13 -15.18
CA ARG A 32 3.63 7.77 -15.78
C ARG A 32 4.81 8.55 -15.19
N ASP A 33 4.61 9.84 -14.93
CA ASP A 33 5.65 10.76 -14.48
C ASP A 33 5.89 10.52 -12.98
N VAL A 34 4.80 10.37 -12.22
CA VAL A 34 4.84 9.99 -10.79
C VAL A 34 5.52 8.63 -10.60
N ALA A 35 5.12 7.61 -11.37
CA ALA A 35 5.71 6.28 -11.33
C ALA A 35 7.22 6.32 -11.59
N THR A 36 7.64 7.07 -12.62
CA THR A 36 9.05 7.25 -12.96
C THR A 36 9.83 7.91 -11.83
N ASN A 37 9.28 8.98 -11.24
CA ASN A 37 9.90 9.69 -10.12
C ASN A 37 10.03 8.79 -8.88
N MET A 38 8.99 8.02 -8.55
CA MET A 38 9.00 7.06 -7.45
C MET A 38 10.03 5.94 -7.67
N ASP A 39 10.14 5.41 -8.90
CA ASP A 39 11.14 4.40 -9.25
C ASP A 39 12.57 4.94 -9.10
N GLN A 40 12.80 6.19 -9.52
CA GLN A 40 14.10 6.85 -9.33
C GLN A 40 14.44 7.01 -7.85
N ILE A 41 13.49 7.43 -7.01
CA ILE A 41 13.70 7.54 -5.55
C ILE A 41 14.04 6.17 -4.97
N ARG A 42 13.28 5.12 -5.33
CA ARG A 42 13.53 3.73 -4.90
C ARG A 42 14.96 3.28 -5.24
N VAL A 43 15.38 3.46 -6.49
CA VAL A 43 16.73 3.07 -6.95
C VAL A 43 17.81 3.84 -6.19
N LYS A 44 17.65 5.16 -6.04
CA LYS A 44 18.60 6.01 -5.31
C LYS A 44 18.75 5.56 -3.85
N LEU A 45 17.64 5.31 -3.15
CA LEU A 45 17.65 4.88 -1.74
C LEU A 45 18.29 3.49 -1.56
N LEU A 46 17.97 2.53 -2.44
CA LEU A 46 18.54 1.19 -2.39
C LEU A 46 20.06 1.20 -2.65
N ARG A 47 20.51 1.96 -3.67
CA ARG A 47 21.94 2.09 -3.97
C ARG A 47 22.71 2.74 -2.82
N LYS A 48 22.12 3.73 -2.13
CA LYS A 48 22.70 4.33 -0.92
C LYS A 48 22.91 3.30 0.21
N GLN A 49 22.08 2.26 0.26
CA GLN A 49 22.20 1.14 1.19
C GLN A 49 23.06 -0.02 0.66
N HIS A 50 23.78 0.18 -0.45
CA HIS A 50 24.56 -0.86 -1.14
C HIS A 50 23.70 -2.07 -1.57
N ARG A 51 22.40 -1.87 -1.75
CA ARG A 51 21.48 -2.89 -2.24
C ARG A 51 21.38 -2.80 -3.76
N MET A 52 21.28 -3.96 -4.41
CA MET A 52 21.00 -4.01 -5.85
C MET A 52 19.62 -3.40 -6.14
N ALA A 53 19.58 -2.51 -7.13
CA ALA A 53 18.35 -1.92 -7.62
C ALA A 53 18.42 -1.75 -9.13
N ILE A 54 17.49 -2.40 -9.83
CA ILE A 54 17.31 -2.28 -11.27
C ILE A 54 16.20 -1.27 -11.52
N PRO A 55 16.45 -0.15 -12.25
CA PRO A 55 15.42 0.74 -12.73
C PRO A 55 14.41 0.01 -13.61
N SER A 56 13.14 0.34 -13.48
CA SER A 56 12.07 -0.27 -14.26
C SER A 56 11.96 0.39 -15.64
N GLY A 57 11.69 -0.40 -16.70
CA GLY A 57 11.73 0.08 -18.10
C GLY A 57 10.49 0.82 -18.62
N GLY A 58 9.38 0.83 -17.88
CA GLY A 58 8.12 1.48 -18.28
C GLY A 58 7.00 1.31 -17.23
N LEU A 59 5.87 2.02 -17.39
CA LEU A 59 4.78 2.07 -16.39
C LEU A 59 4.26 0.69 -15.97
N THR A 60 4.15 -0.25 -16.90
CA THR A 60 3.72 -1.63 -16.65
C THR A 60 4.74 -2.48 -15.88
N GLU A 61 6.02 -2.10 -15.91
CA GLU A 61 7.07 -2.71 -15.09
C GLU A 61 7.24 -1.99 -13.74
N ILE A 62 6.89 -0.70 -13.68
CA ILE A 62 6.94 0.10 -12.45
C ILE A 62 5.77 -0.25 -11.54
N CYS A 63 4.54 -0.25 -12.07
CA CYS A 63 3.34 -0.50 -11.30
C CYS A 63 3.12 -2.00 -11.10
N ARG A 64 3.25 -2.46 -9.84
CA ARG A 64 2.77 -3.79 -9.47
C ARG A 64 1.28 -3.73 -9.18
N LYS A 65 0.55 -4.71 -9.73
CA LYS A 65 -0.84 -5.00 -9.40
C LYS A 65 -1.03 -5.13 -7.88
N PRO A 66 -2.25 -4.85 -7.38
CA PRO A 66 -2.58 -4.99 -5.97
C PRO A 66 -2.14 -6.37 -5.44
N LEU A 67 -1.71 -6.41 -4.18
CA LEU A 67 -1.41 -7.67 -3.51
C LEU A 67 -2.62 -8.60 -3.66
N SER A 68 -2.40 -9.81 -4.17
CA SER A 68 -3.46 -10.82 -4.23
C SER A 68 -4.06 -11.01 -2.82
N PRO A 69 -5.38 -11.27 -2.68
CA PRO A 69 -6.05 -11.36 -1.38
C PRO A 69 -5.37 -12.30 -0.36
N GLY A 70 -4.65 -13.33 -0.84
CA GLY A 70 -3.86 -14.25 0.00
C GLY A 70 -2.52 -13.70 0.54
N CYS A 71 -2.18 -12.43 0.30
CA CYS A 71 -0.91 -11.83 0.69
C CYS A 71 -1.05 -10.72 1.75
N VAL A 72 -2.27 -10.36 2.15
CA VAL A 72 -2.51 -9.36 3.20
C VAL A 72 -2.48 -10.05 4.56
N SER A 73 -1.41 -9.84 5.33
CA SER A 73 -1.21 -10.49 6.65
C SER A 73 -1.33 -9.53 7.83
N SER A 74 -1.32 -8.23 7.56
CA SER A 74 -1.34 -7.17 8.58
C SER A 74 -2.09 -5.93 8.06
N VAL A 75 -2.48 -5.04 8.97
CA VAL A 75 -3.06 -3.73 8.63
C VAL A 75 -2.11 -2.91 7.76
N SER A 76 -0.80 -3.01 8.00
CA SER A 76 0.23 -2.38 7.16
C SER A 76 0.19 -2.91 5.72
N ASP A 77 0.10 -4.23 5.52
CA ASP A 77 -0.02 -4.82 4.17
C ASP A 77 -1.31 -4.36 3.47
N TRP A 78 -2.42 -4.29 4.20
CA TRP A 78 -3.69 -3.81 3.68
C TRP A 78 -3.58 -2.33 3.24
N LEU A 79 -3.03 -1.47 4.08
CA LEU A 79 -2.81 -0.06 3.77
C LEU A 79 -1.90 0.13 2.56
N VAL A 80 -0.82 -0.66 2.44
CA VAL A 80 0.05 -0.66 1.26
C VAL A 80 -0.76 -1.03 0.00
N SER A 81 -1.64 -2.04 0.09
CA SER A 81 -2.43 -2.51 -1.05
C SER A 81 -3.38 -1.46 -1.63
N ILE A 82 -3.81 -0.49 -0.81
CA ILE A 82 -4.70 0.60 -1.22
C ILE A 82 -3.96 1.93 -1.41
N GLY A 83 -2.62 1.93 -1.33
CA GLY A 83 -1.80 3.11 -1.54
C GLY A 83 -1.79 4.09 -0.36
N LEU A 84 -2.16 3.64 0.84
CA LEU A 84 -2.22 4.44 2.06
C LEU A 84 -1.31 3.97 3.21
N PRO A 85 -0.03 3.62 2.98
CA PRO A 85 0.86 3.12 4.03
C PRO A 85 1.16 4.10 5.17
N MET A 86 1.10 5.42 4.94
CA MET A 86 1.42 6.43 5.96
C MET A 86 0.47 6.44 7.16
N TYR A 87 -0.73 5.83 7.06
CA TYR A 87 -1.67 5.74 8.17
C TYR A 87 -1.45 4.53 9.09
N THR A 88 -0.38 3.75 8.87
CA THR A 88 -0.09 2.57 9.69
C THR A 88 0.00 2.92 11.17
N SER A 89 0.78 3.96 11.52
CA SER A 89 0.92 4.38 12.92
C SER A 89 -0.39 4.89 13.48
N ALA A 90 -1.06 5.83 12.78
CA ALA A 90 -2.32 6.41 13.20
C ALA A 90 -3.40 5.36 13.49
N LEU A 91 -3.57 4.37 12.62
CA LEU A 91 -4.52 3.28 12.84
C LEU A 91 -4.11 2.37 14.00
N THR A 92 -2.82 2.05 14.12
CA THR A 92 -2.33 1.20 15.22
C THR A 92 -2.52 1.88 16.58
N GLU A 93 -2.23 3.19 16.67
CA GLU A 93 -2.41 4.00 17.88
C GLU A 93 -3.90 4.18 18.24
N ALA A 94 -4.77 4.25 17.24
CA ALA A 94 -6.22 4.25 17.41
C ALA A 94 -6.81 2.85 17.73
N GLY A 95 -5.96 1.82 17.85
CA GLY A 95 -6.37 0.47 18.26
C GLY A 95 -6.71 -0.48 17.10
N PHE A 96 -6.60 -0.05 15.84
CA PHE A 96 -6.79 -0.86 14.64
C PHE A 96 -5.48 -1.56 14.24
N SER A 97 -5.05 -2.52 15.05
CA SER A 97 -3.80 -3.26 14.86
C SER A 97 -3.97 -4.62 14.16
N THR A 98 -5.21 -5.10 14.04
CA THR A 98 -5.53 -6.42 13.47
C THR A 98 -6.46 -6.32 12.26
N LEU A 99 -6.32 -7.25 11.30
CA LEU A 99 -7.15 -7.28 10.09
C LEU A 99 -8.64 -7.47 10.35
N GLY A 100 -9.01 -8.15 11.45
CA GLY A 100 -10.42 -8.33 11.84
C GLY A 100 -11.12 -7.02 12.19
N GLN A 101 -10.36 -5.96 12.52
CA GLN A 101 -10.91 -4.65 12.83
C GLN A 101 -11.09 -3.77 11.60
N VAL A 102 -10.42 -4.08 10.48
CA VAL A 102 -10.50 -3.27 9.24
C VAL A 102 -11.94 -3.04 8.78
N PRO A 103 -12.84 -4.05 8.73
CA PRO A 103 -14.24 -3.82 8.34
C PRO A 103 -15.03 -2.90 9.26
N SER A 104 -14.56 -2.64 10.49
CA SER A 104 -15.21 -1.74 11.46
C SER A 104 -14.79 -0.27 11.31
N LEU A 105 -13.86 0.04 10.39
CA LEU A 105 -13.44 1.41 10.12
C LEU A 105 -14.61 2.27 9.66
N SER A 106 -14.78 3.41 10.33
CA SER A 106 -15.82 4.40 10.05
C SER A 106 -15.20 5.78 9.90
N HIS A 107 -15.97 6.72 9.34
CA HIS A 107 -15.53 8.09 9.16
C HIS A 107 -15.08 8.75 10.46
N THR A 108 -15.87 8.58 11.52
CA THR A 108 -15.60 9.15 12.84
C THR A 108 -14.32 8.56 13.45
N CYS A 109 -14.15 7.24 13.41
CA CYS A 109 -12.95 6.61 13.96
C CYS A 109 -11.67 7.06 13.26
N LEU A 110 -11.74 7.31 11.94
CA LEU A 110 -10.59 7.79 11.16
C LEU A 110 -10.24 9.24 11.51
N GLN A 111 -11.24 10.11 11.69
CA GLN A 111 -11.01 11.48 12.14
C GLN A 111 -10.46 11.54 13.57
N GLU A 112 -10.95 10.69 14.47
CA GLU A 112 -10.43 10.56 15.84
C GLU A 112 -8.98 10.05 15.87
N ALA A 113 -8.60 9.22 14.88
CA ALA A 113 -7.23 8.79 14.66
C ALA A 113 -6.32 9.90 14.06
N GLY A 114 -6.83 11.12 13.87
CA GLY A 114 -6.09 12.25 13.31
C GLY A 114 -6.02 12.29 11.78
N ILE A 115 -6.83 11.46 11.10
CA ILE A 115 -6.89 11.44 9.63
C ILE A 115 -7.94 12.46 9.19
N THR A 116 -7.50 13.59 8.65
CA THR A 116 -8.36 14.73 8.30
C THR A 116 -8.60 14.92 6.81
N GLU A 117 -7.83 14.26 5.95
CA GLU A 117 -8.00 14.34 4.49
C GLU A 117 -9.21 13.52 4.05
N GLU A 118 -10.32 14.19 3.71
CA GLU A 118 -11.60 13.57 3.34
C GLU A 118 -11.47 12.53 2.22
N ARG A 119 -10.62 12.79 1.22
CA ARG A 119 -10.38 11.84 0.13
C ARG A 119 -9.77 10.54 0.63
N HIS A 120 -8.82 10.63 1.58
CA HIS A 120 -8.22 9.45 2.20
C HIS A 120 -9.20 8.73 3.10
N ILE A 121 -10.02 9.45 3.86
CA ILE A 121 -11.08 8.86 4.70
C ILE A 121 -12.06 8.07 3.83
N SER A 122 -12.56 8.66 2.74
CA SER A 122 -13.47 8.01 1.80
C SER A 122 -12.86 6.74 1.19
N LYS A 123 -11.58 6.79 0.79
CA LYS A 123 -10.84 5.65 0.25
C LYS A 123 -10.67 4.54 1.29
N LEU A 124 -10.33 4.87 2.53
CA LEU A 124 -10.19 3.92 3.64
C LEU A 124 -11.52 3.23 3.95
N VAL A 125 -12.61 3.98 4.11
CA VAL A 125 -13.94 3.44 4.38
C VAL A 125 -14.40 2.54 3.23
N SER A 126 -14.21 2.97 1.99
CA SER A 126 -14.60 2.17 0.81
C SER A 126 -13.81 0.87 0.72
N ALA A 127 -12.49 0.92 0.91
CA ALA A 127 -11.65 -0.27 0.91
C ALA A 127 -11.94 -1.21 2.08
N ALA A 128 -12.23 -0.67 3.26
CA ALA A 128 -12.57 -1.44 4.46
C ALA A 128 -13.85 -2.25 4.27
N ARG A 129 -14.87 -1.65 3.64
CA ARG A 129 -16.13 -2.35 3.31
C ARG A 129 -15.94 -3.47 2.29
N LEU A 130 -14.99 -3.32 1.38
CA LEU A 130 -14.64 -4.35 0.39
C LEU A 130 -13.70 -5.42 0.94
N PHE A 131 -13.08 -5.18 2.11
CA PHE A 131 -12.15 -6.11 2.71
C PHE A 131 -12.89 -7.34 3.23
N LYS A 132 -12.58 -8.49 2.63
CA LYS A 132 -13.03 -9.80 3.09
C LYS A 132 -11.85 -10.48 3.75
N LEU A 133 -12.00 -10.83 5.02
CA LEU A 133 -11.00 -11.64 5.71
C LEU A 133 -10.85 -12.97 4.95
N PRO A 134 -9.63 -13.44 4.65
CA PRO A 134 -9.45 -14.78 4.11
C PRO A 134 -10.09 -15.78 5.08
N PRO A 135 -10.77 -16.84 4.57
CA PRO A 135 -11.32 -17.87 5.44
C PRO A 135 -10.20 -18.43 6.31
N GLY A 136 -10.42 -18.47 7.61
CA GLY A 136 -9.48 -19.07 8.55
C GLY A 136 -9.25 -20.56 8.23
N PRO A 137 -8.19 -21.18 8.77
CA PRO A 137 -7.88 -22.60 8.54
C PRO A 137 -8.87 -23.59 9.19
N GLU A 138 -10.12 -23.20 9.46
CA GLU A 138 -11.14 -24.02 10.11
C GLU A 138 -12.36 -24.21 9.18
N ALA A 139 -12.11 -24.85 8.03
CA ALA A 139 -13.14 -25.43 7.17
C ALA A 139 -12.50 -26.44 6.20
N MET A 140 -11.85 -27.46 6.73
CA MET A 140 -11.54 -28.74 6.07
C MET A 140 -11.64 -29.86 7.11
#